data_AF-A0A177WQS7-F1
#
_entry.id   AF-A0A177WQS7-F1
#
_cell.length_a   1.000
_cell.length_b   1.000
_cell.length_c   1.000
_cell.angle_alpha   90.00
_cell.angle_beta   90.00
_cell.angle_gamma   90.00
#
_symmetry.space_group_name_H-M   'P 1'
#
loop_
_entity.id
_entity.type
_entity.pdbx_description
1 polymer ?
#
loop_
_entity_poly.entity_id
_entity_poly.type
_entity_poly.pdbx_seq_one_letter_code
_entity_poly.pdbx_strand_id
1 'polypeptide(L)'
;MSMLDGALKGLIRGAVRRRLTTKDGNKNYYKGTGSGRMGHWTLKGQYIIEPWRLRQFMIPNLLECELKPFVSPKADDDIRKRHNLIDYFNQTPALEDELATVDQTVPEDKQSLLMRACSEVAHAAYSTIRAPKHKTKFIKPPKKLHPRDRN
;
A
#
# COMPACT_ATOMS: atom_id res chain seq x y z
N MET A 1 21.73 -32.43 -15.56
CA MET A 1 20.60 -33.34 -15.30
C MET A 1 19.82 -33.51 -16.59
N SER A 2 19.86 -34.70 -17.18
CA SER A 2 19.23 -35.00 -18.47
C SER A 2 17.71 -35.09 -18.34
N MET A 3 16.97 -34.78 -19.42
CA MET A 3 15.49 -34.87 -19.45
C MET A 3 14.94 -36.25 -19.06
N LEU A 4 15.72 -37.31 -19.28
CA LEU A 4 15.39 -38.69 -18.91
C LEU A 4 15.23 -38.88 -17.39
N ASP A 5 16.04 -38.18 -16.58
CA ASP A 5 16.04 -38.33 -15.11
C ASP A 5 14.74 -37.76 -14.50
N GLY A 6 14.23 -36.66 -15.06
CA GLY A 6 12.95 -36.07 -14.63
C GLY A 6 11.73 -36.92 -15.01
N ALA A 7 11.74 -37.51 -16.21
CA ALA A 7 10.66 -38.37 -16.69
C ALA A 7 10.58 -39.70 -15.91
N LEU A 8 11.73 -40.34 -15.68
CA LEU A 8 11.81 -41.59 -14.90
C LEU A 8 11.39 -41.37 -13.44
N LYS A 9 11.85 -40.28 -12.79
CA LYS A 9 11.37 -39.88 -11.45
C LYS A 9 9.87 -39.64 -11.41
N GLY A 10 9.31 -38.97 -12.43
CA GLY A 10 7.88 -38.72 -12.52
C GLY A 10 7.04 -39.99 -12.64
N LEU A 11 7.54 -40.98 -13.41
CA LEU A 11 6.87 -42.27 -13.60
C LEU A 11 6.90 -43.13 -12.33
N ILE A 12 8.06 -43.27 -11.68
CA ILE A 12 8.22 -44.09 -10.47
C ILE A 12 7.46 -43.48 -9.27
N ARG A 13 7.48 -42.15 -9.15
CA ARG A 13 6.89 -41.45 -7.99
C ARG A 13 5.39 -41.18 -8.16
N GLY A 14 4.87 -41.25 -9.39
CA GLY A 14 3.47 -41.00 -9.72
C GLY A 14 3.03 -39.55 -9.50
N ALA A 15 1.82 -39.21 -9.97
CA ALA A 15 1.23 -37.90 -9.72
C ALA A 15 0.75 -37.81 -8.26
N VAL A 16 1.30 -36.87 -7.50
CA VAL A 16 0.92 -36.60 -6.10
C VAL A 16 -0.15 -35.52 -6.04
N ARG A 17 -1.20 -35.71 -5.23
CA ARG A 17 -2.30 -34.72 -5.02
C ARG A 17 -1.91 -33.52 -4.14
N ARG A 18 -0.68 -33.02 -4.27
CA ARG A 18 -0.22 -31.82 -3.59
C ARG A 18 -0.44 -30.57 -4.46
N ARG A 19 -0.49 -29.39 -3.84
CA ARG A 19 -0.56 -28.12 -4.58
C ARG A 19 0.62 -28.03 -5.55
N LEU A 20 0.33 -27.86 -6.84
CA LEU A 20 1.35 -27.68 -7.86
C LEU A 20 2.09 -26.35 -7.64
N THR A 21 3.42 -26.45 -7.62
CA THR A 21 4.36 -25.34 -7.60
C THR A 21 4.84 -25.02 -9.01
N THR A 22 5.58 -23.93 -9.15
CA THR A 22 6.16 -23.49 -10.43
C THR A 22 7.12 -24.51 -11.05
N LYS A 23 7.54 -25.54 -10.30
CA LYS A 23 8.47 -26.58 -10.73
C LYS A 23 7.82 -27.91 -11.11
N ASP A 24 6.52 -28.06 -10.82
CA ASP A 24 5.83 -29.34 -10.98
C ASP A 24 5.11 -29.47 -12.33
N GLY A 25 4.94 -28.37 -13.06
CA GLY A 25 4.26 -28.35 -14.35
C GLY A 25 5.21 -28.38 -15.55
N ASN A 26 4.62 -28.52 -16.74
CA ASN A 26 5.35 -28.44 -18.01
C ASN A 26 5.76 -26.98 -18.35
N LYS A 27 6.37 -26.78 -19.52
CA LYS A 27 6.80 -25.44 -20.00
C LYS A 27 5.66 -24.41 -20.08
N ASN A 28 4.40 -24.84 -20.21
CA ASN A 28 3.23 -23.98 -20.31
C ASN A 28 2.57 -23.72 -18.94
N TYR A 29 3.05 -24.35 -17.87
CA TYR A 29 2.57 -24.12 -16.51
C TYR A 29 3.23 -22.88 -15.91
N TYR A 30 2.82 -21.71 -16.39
CA TYR A 30 3.39 -20.43 -15.99
C TYR A 30 2.69 -19.88 -14.75
N LYS A 31 3.14 -20.31 -13.58
CA LYS A 31 2.68 -19.84 -12.28
C LYS A 31 3.81 -19.08 -11.56
N GLY A 32 3.46 -18.07 -10.77
CA GLY A 32 4.41 -17.33 -9.92
C GLY A 32 4.57 -17.91 -8.51
N THR A 33 5.49 -17.33 -7.73
CA THR A 33 5.79 -17.68 -6.33
C THR A 33 5.12 -16.76 -5.30
N GLY A 34 4.18 -15.91 -5.73
CA GLY A 34 3.52 -14.94 -4.86
C GLY A 34 4.16 -13.56 -4.84
N SER A 35 5.18 -13.31 -5.67
CA SER A 35 5.69 -11.95 -5.89
C SER A 35 4.60 -11.07 -6.49
N GLY A 36 4.36 -9.91 -5.88
CA GLY A 36 3.46 -8.90 -6.44
C GLY A 36 3.95 -8.41 -7.80
N ARG A 37 3.02 -7.98 -8.66
CA ARG A 37 3.34 -7.39 -9.97
C ARG A 37 4.04 -6.04 -9.76
N MET A 38 5.09 -5.75 -10.55
CA MET A 38 5.89 -4.52 -10.48
C MET A 38 5.76 -3.61 -11.72
N GLY A 39 4.91 -4.03 -12.66
CA GLY A 39 4.77 -3.40 -13.96
C GLY A 39 3.81 -4.18 -14.85
N HIS A 40 3.90 -4.02 -16.16
CA HIS A 40 3.05 -4.75 -17.09
C HIS A 40 3.80 -5.25 -18.33
N TRP A 41 3.24 -6.27 -18.97
CA TRP A 41 3.70 -6.71 -20.28
C TRP A 41 3.07 -5.86 -21.38
N THR A 42 3.85 -5.54 -22.41
CA THR A 42 3.36 -4.92 -23.65
C THR A 42 2.87 -5.99 -24.61
N LEU A 43 2.13 -5.58 -25.65
CA LEU A 43 1.68 -6.47 -26.72
C LEU A 43 2.84 -7.15 -27.47
N LYS A 44 4.02 -6.54 -27.49
CA LYS A 44 5.24 -7.08 -28.11
C LYS A 44 6.08 -7.94 -27.16
N GLY A 45 5.55 -8.30 -25.99
CA GLY A 45 6.24 -9.16 -25.03
C GLY A 45 7.39 -8.49 -24.28
N GLN A 46 7.47 -7.15 -24.27
CA GLN A 46 8.41 -6.42 -23.41
C GLN A 46 7.77 -6.14 -22.04
N TYR A 47 8.54 -6.25 -20.96
CA TYR A 47 8.08 -5.91 -19.62
C TYR A 47 8.47 -4.48 -19.27
N ILE A 48 7.49 -3.63 -18.94
CA ILE A 48 7.70 -2.25 -18.51
C ILE A 48 7.51 -2.18 -17.00
N ILE A 49 8.52 -1.69 -16.29
CA ILE A 49 8.49 -1.48 -14.84
C ILE A 49 7.83 -0.13 -14.54
N GLU A 50 6.88 -0.11 -13.61
CA GLU A 50 6.15 1.08 -13.18
C GLU A 50 6.76 1.63 -11.88
N PRO A 51 7.39 2.82 -11.87
CA PRO A 51 8.11 3.32 -10.69
C PRO A 51 7.24 3.49 -9.43
N TRP A 52 5.97 3.87 -9.60
CA TRP A 52 5.01 4.02 -8.48
C TRP A 52 4.57 2.68 -7.87
N ARG A 53 4.86 1.57 -8.54
CA ARG A 53 4.56 0.21 -8.08
C ARG A 53 5.75 -0.44 -7.40
N LEU A 54 6.94 0.16 -7.53
CA LEU A 54 8.12 -0.24 -6.78
C LEU A 54 7.93 0.10 -5.30
N ARG A 55 8.23 -0.85 -4.42
CA ARG A 55 8.26 -0.61 -2.97
C ARG A 55 9.47 0.27 -2.68
N GLN A 56 9.22 1.48 -2.22
CA GLN A 56 10.27 2.40 -1.79
C GLN A 56 10.36 2.34 -0.26
N PHE A 57 11.48 1.87 0.24
CA PHE A 57 11.73 1.84 1.68
C PHE A 57 12.33 3.18 2.10
N MET A 58 11.57 3.97 2.87
CA MET A 58 12.04 5.22 3.45
C MET A 58 12.87 4.88 4.68
N ILE A 59 14.20 4.98 4.55
CA ILE A 59 15.14 4.68 5.63
C ILE A 59 15.52 6.01 6.30
N PRO A 60 15.20 6.23 7.58
CA PRO A 60 15.64 7.42 8.29
C PRO A 60 17.16 7.37 8.55
N ASN A 61 17.76 8.53 8.81
CA ASN A 61 19.15 8.58 9.26
C ASN A 61 19.26 8.03 10.69
N LEU A 62 20.13 7.05 10.91
CA LEU A 62 20.28 6.35 12.20
C LEU A 62 21.62 6.64 12.89
N LEU A 63 22.43 7.57 12.37
CA LEU A 63 23.76 7.85 12.91
C LEU A 63 23.74 8.30 14.39
N GLU A 64 22.70 9.00 14.81
CA GLU A 64 22.54 9.57 16.16
C GLU A 64 21.38 8.91 16.93
N CYS A 65 21.08 7.65 16.65
CA CYS A 65 20.02 6.93 17.36
C CYS A 65 20.50 6.46 18.74
N GLU A 66 19.97 7.05 19.82
CA GLU A 66 20.27 6.64 21.20
C GLU A 66 19.69 5.26 21.56
N LEU A 67 18.60 4.87 20.88
CA LEU A 67 17.86 3.65 21.16
C LEU A 67 18.60 2.41 20.62
N LYS A 68 18.69 1.38 21.45
CA LYS A 68 19.31 0.09 21.13
C LYS A 68 18.25 -0.99 20.87
N PRO A 69 18.58 -2.05 20.12
CA PRO A 69 17.63 -3.14 19.83
C PRO A 69 17.23 -3.96 21.07
N PHE A 70 17.97 -3.85 22.18
CA PHE A 70 17.70 -4.56 23.42
C PHE A 70 17.62 -3.59 24.60
N VAL A 71 16.82 -3.96 25.60
CA VAL A 71 16.61 -3.18 26.83
C VAL A 71 17.35 -3.84 27.99
N SER A 72 17.78 -3.04 28.97
CA SER A 72 18.40 -3.54 30.21
C SER A 72 17.37 -4.29 31.07
N PRO A 73 17.74 -5.42 31.70
CA PRO A 73 16.87 -6.11 32.67
C PRO A 73 16.52 -5.27 33.91
N LYS A 74 17.22 -4.17 34.13
CA LYS A 74 16.97 -3.24 35.25
C LYS A 74 15.95 -2.14 34.91
N ALA A 75 15.35 -2.16 33.72
CA ALA A 75 14.31 -1.22 33.38
C ALA A 75 13.06 -1.50 34.24
N ASP A 76 12.36 -0.45 34.64
CA ASP A 76 11.15 -0.57 35.44
C ASP A 76 10.03 -1.24 34.63
N ASP A 77 9.26 -2.09 35.30
CA ASP A 77 8.10 -2.76 34.71
C ASP A 77 6.91 -1.81 34.68
N ASP A 78 6.63 -1.21 33.52
CA ASP A 78 5.47 -0.35 33.35
C ASP A 78 4.17 -1.16 33.14
N ILE A 79 3.06 -0.70 33.72
CA ILE A 79 1.74 -1.31 33.53
C ILE A 79 1.26 -0.92 32.13
N ARG A 80 1.28 -1.89 31.20
CA ARG A 80 0.84 -1.69 29.81
C ARG A 80 -0.60 -1.19 29.74
N LYS A 81 -0.79 0.14 29.67
CA LYS A 81 -2.08 0.75 29.32
C LYS A 81 -2.24 0.70 27.81
N ARG A 82 -3.36 0.15 27.32
CA ARG A 82 -3.71 0.26 25.90
C ARG A 82 -4.08 1.71 25.60
N HIS A 83 -3.41 2.33 24.63
CA HIS A 83 -3.78 3.68 24.18
C HIS A 83 -5.16 3.65 23.53
N ASN A 84 -6.08 4.44 24.06
CA ASN A 84 -7.41 4.65 23.52
C ASN A 84 -7.46 5.93 22.69
N LEU A 85 -8.48 6.05 21.83
CA LEU A 85 -8.71 7.26 21.02
C LEU A 85 -8.73 8.55 21.87
N ILE A 86 -9.31 8.48 23.07
CA ILE A 86 -9.41 9.60 24.02
C ILE A 86 -8.01 10.07 24.49
N ASP A 87 -7.04 9.16 24.66
CA ASP A 87 -5.69 9.52 25.13
C ASP A 87 -4.98 10.46 24.13
N TYR A 88 -5.25 10.33 22.82
CA TYR A 88 -4.70 11.21 21.78
C TYR A 88 -5.26 12.65 21.85
N PHE A 89 -6.55 12.81 22.16
CA PHE A 89 -7.19 14.12 22.26
C PHE A 89 -6.84 14.87 23.56
N ASN A 90 -6.35 14.15 24.57
CA ASN A 90 -5.91 14.74 25.82
C ASN A 90 -4.42 15.14 25.80
N GLN A 91 -3.66 14.69 24.79
CA GLN A 91 -2.22 14.98 24.61
C GLN A 91 -1.95 16.30 23.87
N THR A 92 -2.99 17.10 23.60
CA THR A 92 -2.88 18.39 22.89
C THR A 92 -2.45 19.64 23.67
N PRO A 93 -1.99 19.64 24.95
CA PRO A 93 -1.61 20.91 25.58
C PRO A 93 -0.30 21.51 25.04
N ALA A 94 0.56 20.75 24.35
CA ALA A 94 1.87 21.24 23.90
C ALA A 94 1.86 22.03 22.57
N LEU A 95 0.75 22.04 21.82
CA LEU A 95 0.60 22.86 20.61
C LEU A 95 -0.18 24.17 20.88
N GLU A 96 -0.85 24.27 22.03
CA GLU A 96 -1.61 25.46 22.41
C GLU A 96 -0.68 26.62 22.82
N ASP A 97 0.52 26.33 23.35
CA ASP A 97 1.50 27.33 23.75
C ASP A 97 2.11 28.10 22.55
N GLU A 98 2.19 27.48 21.37
CA GLU A 98 2.69 28.11 20.13
C GLU A 98 1.57 28.85 19.35
N LEU A 99 0.29 28.62 19.68
CA LEU A 99 -0.87 29.28 19.05
C LEU A 99 -1.48 30.38 19.93
N ALA A 100 -1.15 30.43 21.23
CA ALA A 100 -1.65 31.44 22.17
C ALA A 100 -1.11 32.86 21.91
N THR A 101 -0.14 33.04 21.00
CA THR A 101 0.36 34.37 20.59
C THR A 101 -0.44 35.02 19.47
N VAL A 102 -1.46 34.36 18.91
CA VAL A 102 -2.28 34.93 17.81
C VAL A 102 -3.76 34.97 18.19
N ASP A 103 -4.16 36.18 18.61
CA ASP A 103 -5.49 36.78 18.46
C ASP A 103 -6.65 36.32 19.38
N GLN A 104 -6.77 37.07 20.47
CA GLN A 104 -8.01 37.31 21.21
C GLN A 104 -9.00 38.16 20.38
N THR A 105 -9.72 37.61 19.42
CA THR A 105 -11.03 38.15 19.02
C THR A 105 -11.82 37.08 18.26
N VAL A 106 -12.83 36.50 18.91
CA VAL A 106 -14.16 36.07 18.39
C VAL A 106 -14.65 34.87 19.24
N PRO A 107 -15.78 35.00 19.95
CA PRO A 107 -16.37 33.92 20.72
C PRO A 107 -17.31 33.11 19.81
N GLU A 108 -16.79 32.05 19.21
CA GLU A 108 -17.64 31.00 18.62
C GLU A 108 -17.38 29.66 19.33
N ASP A 109 -18.46 28.92 19.56
CA ASP A 109 -18.49 27.68 20.33
C ASP A 109 -17.34 26.75 19.95
N LYS A 110 -16.52 26.31 20.91
CA LYS A 110 -15.30 25.51 20.69
C LYS A 110 -15.51 24.29 19.77
N GLN A 111 -16.72 23.75 19.74
CA GLN A 111 -17.13 22.65 18.87
C GLN A 111 -17.20 23.04 17.39
N SER A 112 -17.64 24.25 17.05
CA SER A 112 -17.71 24.72 15.66
C SER A 112 -16.32 24.95 15.08
N LEU A 113 -15.39 25.48 15.88
CA LEU A 113 -13.99 25.69 15.51
C LEU A 113 -13.25 24.36 15.26
N LEU A 114 -13.44 23.36 16.13
CA LEU A 114 -12.87 22.03 15.94
C LEU A 114 -13.41 21.40 14.64
N MET A 115 -14.72 21.45 14.44
CA MET A 115 -15.35 20.90 13.22
C MET A 115 -14.86 21.60 11.94
N ARG A 116 -14.59 22.91 12.01
CA ARG A 116 -14.04 23.69 10.90
C ARG A 116 -12.57 23.34 10.63
N ALA A 117 -11.73 23.25 11.65
CA ALA A 117 -10.32 22.88 11.52
C ALA A 117 -10.16 21.44 10.98
N CYS A 118 -10.94 20.49 11.49
CA CYS A 118 -10.96 19.12 10.97
C CYS A 118 -11.40 19.06 9.50
N SER A 119 -12.39 19.89 9.12
CA SER A 119 -12.83 20.02 7.72
C SER A 119 -11.72 20.56 6.81
N GLU A 120 -11.00 21.60 7.24
CA GLU A 120 -9.91 22.20 6.48
C GLU A 120 -8.72 21.25 6.27
N VAL A 121 -8.31 20.54 7.33
CA VAL A 121 -7.25 19.50 7.25
C VAL A 121 -7.67 18.38 6.31
N ALA A 122 -8.92 17.93 6.38
CA ALA A 122 -9.44 16.92 5.46
C ALA A 122 -9.43 17.42 4.01
N HIS A 123 -9.86 18.65 3.75
CA HIS A 123 -9.83 19.25 2.41
C HIS A 123 -8.41 19.39 1.86
N ALA A 124 -7.44 19.77 2.68
CA ALA A 124 -6.03 19.85 2.30
C ALA A 124 -5.47 18.47 1.91
N ALA A 125 -5.76 17.43 2.69
CA ALA A 125 -5.38 16.05 2.37
C ALA A 125 -6.07 15.53 1.09
N TYR A 126 -7.35 15.84 0.89
CA TYR A 126 -8.05 15.45 -0.35
C TYR A 126 -7.55 16.18 -1.60
N SER A 127 -7.03 17.41 -1.45
CA SER A 127 -6.46 18.17 -2.57
C SER A 127 -5.16 17.55 -3.10
N THR A 128 -4.34 16.98 -2.22
CA THR A 128 -3.08 16.30 -2.55
C THR A 128 -3.29 14.86 -3.03
N ILE A 129 -4.36 14.20 -2.60
CA ILE A 129 -4.69 12.82 -3.01
C ILE A 129 -5.40 12.75 -4.38
N ARG A 130 -5.93 13.87 -4.90
CA ARG A 130 -6.55 13.88 -6.24
C ARG A 130 -5.52 13.53 -7.31
N ALA A 131 -5.59 12.30 -7.81
CA ALA A 131 -4.83 11.84 -8.97
C ALA A 131 -4.95 12.86 -10.12
N PRO A 132 -3.86 13.15 -10.87
CA PRO A 132 -3.94 14.04 -12.01
C PRO A 132 -5.03 13.50 -12.95
N LYS A 133 -6.02 14.35 -13.28
CA LYS A 133 -7.02 14.02 -14.29
C LYS A 133 -6.28 13.84 -15.62
N HIS A 134 -5.90 12.61 -15.94
CA HIS A 134 -5.56 12.28 -17.31
C HIS A 134 -6.78 12.66 -18.16
N LYS A 135 -6.55 13.44 -19.22
CA LYS A 135 -7.56 13.67 -20.26
C LYS A 135 -7.91 12.31 -20.85
N THR A 136 -8.89 11.63 -20.29
CA THR A 136 -9.51 10.48 -20.92
C THR A 136 -10.15 11.03 -22.18
N LYS A 137 -9.56 10.74 -23.34
CA LYS A 137 -10.24 10.96 -24.62
C LYS A 137 -11.56 10.21 -24.47
N PHE A 138 -12.68 10.93 -24.57
CA PHE A 138 -14.01 10.35 -24.51
C PHE A 138 -14.11 9.35 -25.67
N ILE A 139 -13.86 8.07 -25.40
CA ILE A 139 -14.02 7.01 -26.40
C ILE A 139 -15.53 6.91 -26.59
N LYS A 140 -16.03 7.43 -27.72
CA LYS A 140 -17.44 7.22 -28.09
C LYS A 140 -17.73 5.73 -28.01
N PRO A 141 -18.83 5.31 -27.37
CA PRO A 141 -19.18 3.90 -27.32
C PRO A 141 -19.25 3.35 -28.75
N PRO A 142 -18.81 2.10 -29.00
CA PRO A 142 -18.93 1.50 -30.32
C PRO A 142 -20.39 1.58 -30.74
N LYS A 143 -20.64 2.07 -31.96
CA LYS A 143 -21.98 2.06 -32.55
C LYS A 143 -22.52 0.63 -32.45
N LYS A 144 -23.74 0.47 -31.94
CA LYS A 144 -24.41 -0.83 -31.93
C LYS A 144 -24.39 -1.36 -33.36
N LEU A 145 -23.72 -2.49 -33.58
CA LEU A 145 -23.73 -3.18 -34.88
C LEU A 145 -25.18 -3.49 -35.25
N HIS A 146 -25.56 -3.18 -36.49
CA HIS A 146 -26.89 -3.47 -36.96
C HIS A 146 -27.06 -5.00 -36.96
N PRO A 147 -28.25 -5.57 -36.69
CA PRO A 147 -28.44 -7.02 -36.69
C PRO A 147 -28.03 -7.78 -37.97
N ARG A 148 -27.73 -7.08 -39.07
CA ARG A 148 -27.18 -7.66 -40.32
C ARG A 148 -25.65 -7.87 -40.31
N ASP A 149 -24.92 -7.29 -39.36
CA ASP A 149 -23.45 -7.34 -39.30
C ASP A 149 -22.93 -8.44 -38.34
N ARG A 150 -23.82 -9.33 -37.87
CA ARG A 150 -23.49 -10.51 -37.06
C ARG A 150 -23.56 -11.77 -37.93
N ASN A 151 -22.58 -11.93 -38.81
CA ASN A 151 -22.34 -13.16 -39.56
C ASN A 151 -21.08 -13.83 -39.04
#